data_AF-A0A6N2KST2-F1
#
_entry.id   AF-A0A6N2KST2-F1
#
_cell.length_a   1.000
_cell.length_b   1.000
_cell.length_c   1.000
_cell.angle_alpha   90.00
_cell.angle_beta   90.00
_cell.angle_gamma   90.00
#
_symmetry.space_group_name_H-M   'P 1'
#
loop_
_entity.id
_entity.type
_entity.pdbx_description
1 polymer ?
#
loop_
_entity_poly.entity_id
_entity_poly.type
_entity_poly.pdbx_seq_one_letter_code
_entity_poly.pdbx_strand_id
1 'polypeptide(L)'
;MVSEQSLAHASIDPMSVTKETSSSAAFHLPAQVISIKLDGTNFLSWSAQLLPLFRSYGLMGIVDGSEPSPSKFCSTEHQTQGVLNSDYVVWQYKDQTILGWIISSLSPAVVSTIYGLETSRLAWQALGARFAAPSTSRISLIKRKLQSLQQGSMQCQQFLDAVKSLADELSAVGKPIDDSDLILSVLNGLNSSFHSFVTTYMLLAKEKSMSFSDFHAELLNFDLM
;
A
#
# COMPACT_ATOMS: atom_id res chain seq x y z
N MET A 1 32.66 -69.38 48.16
CA MET A 1 31.41 -69.48 48.95
C MET A 1 30.99 -68.03 49.21
N VAL A 2 29.91 -67.46 48.70
CA VAL A 2 28.66 -67.96 48.11
C VAL A 2 28.19 -66.96 47.05
N SER A 3 27.44 -67.46 46.07
CA SER A 3 26.86 -66.80 44.89
C SER A 3 25.62 -65.92 45.17
N GLU A 4 25.13 -65.31 44.07
CA GLU A 4 23.75 -64.82 43.77
C GLU A 4 23.42 -63.36 44.12
N GLN A 5 22.67 -62.58 43.34
CA GLN A 5 22.27 -62.54 41.92
C GLN A 5 21.59 -61.17 41.71
N SER A 6 21.74 -60.60 40.52
CA SER A 6 20.91 -59.61 39.80
C SER A 6 19.65 -59.02 40.46
N LEU A 7 19.48 -57.69 40.38
CA LEU A 7 18.25 -57.04 39.89
C LEU A 7 18.56 -55.62 39.40
N ALA A 8 18.33 -55.40 38.10
CA ALA A 8 18.41 -54.10 37.45
C ALA A 8 17.24 -53.22 37.90
N HIS A 9 17.52 -51.99 38.34
CA HIS A 9 16.53 -50.93 38.43
C HIS A 9 16.95 -49.78 37.51
N ALA A 10 16.21 -49.66 36.40
CA ALA A 10 16.24 -48.51 35.53
C ALA A 10 15.84 -47.26 36.31
N SER A 11 16.75 -46.30 36.44
CA SER A 11 16.40 -44.94 36.82
C SER A 11 15.91 -44.22 35.56
N ILE A 12 14.59 -44.12 35.44
CA ILE A 12 13.92 -43.24 34.50
C ILE A 12 13.96 -41.85 35.13
N ASP A 13 14.78 -40.97 34.58
CA ASP A 13 14.82 -39.55 34.95
C ASP A 13 13.43 -38.93 34.72
N PRO A 14 12.86 -38.20 35.71
CA PRO A 14 11.57 -37.55 35.58
C PRO A 14 11.72 -36.25 34.81
N MET A 15 11.99 -36.35 33.51
CA MET A 15 11.76 -35.27 32.56
C MET A 15 10.48 -35.58 31.79
N SER A 16 9.34 -35.22 32.39
CA SER A 16 8.08 -35.04 31.67
C SER A 16 7.28 -33.93 32.32
N VAL A 17 7.71 -32.70 32.06
CA VAL A 17 6.77 -31.59 31.91
C VAL A 17 7.15 -30.96 30.58
N THR A 18 6.42 -31.38 29.55
CA THR A 18 6.33 -30.71 28.26
C THR A 18 5.94 -29.25 28.48
N LYS A 19 6.94 -28.37 28.60
CA LYS A 19 6.74 -26.96 28.31
C LYS A 19 6.72 -26.87 26.79
N GLU A 20 5.52 -26.93 26.23
CA GLU A 20 5.28 -26.40 24.90
C GLU A 20 5.78 -24.97 24.90
N THR A 21 6.92 -24.76 24.26
CA THR A 21 7.44 -23.43 23.96
C THR A 21 6.44 -22.84 22.98
N SER A 22 5.43 -22.12 23.48
CA SER A 22 4.61 -21.25 22.65
C SER A 22 5.59 -20.32 21.95
N SER A 23 5.83 -20.57 20.67
CA SER A 23 6.65 -19.70 19.84
C SER A 23 5.99 -18.33 19.89
N SER A 24 6.57 -17.42 20.67
CA SER A 24 6.30 -16.00 20.53
C SER A 24 6.67 -15.65 19.09
N ALA A 25 5.68 -15.65 18.19
CA ALA A 25 5.86 -15.22 16.82
C ALA A 25 6.24 -13.74 16.88
N ALA A 26 7.54 -13.47 16.89
CA ALA A 26 8.05 -12.12 16.84
C ALA A 26 7.62 -11.54 15.47
N PHE A 27 6.78 -10.51 15.51
CA PHE A 27 6.31 -9.83 14.31
C PHE A 27 7.46 -8.98 13.77
N HIS A 28 8.34 -9.60 12.99
CA HIS A 28 9.40 -8.89 12.29
C HIS A 28 8.83 -8.31 11.00
N LEU A 29 9.05 -7.01 10.80
CA LEU A 29 8.81 -6.34 9.53
C LEU A 29 9.72 -7.01 8.49
N PRO A 30 9.19 -7.70 7.46
CA PRO A 30 10.06 -8.27 6.45
C PRO A 30 10.76 -7.10 5.76
N ALA A 31 12.08 -7.16 5.63
CA ALA A 31 12.96 -6.04 5.23
C ALA A 31 12.66 -5.43 3.83
N GLN A 32 11.63 -5.93 3.13
CA GLN A 32 11.32 -5.61 1.73
C GLN A 32 9.86 -5.21 1.47
N VAL A 33 8.97 -5.13 2.47
CA VAL A 33 7.52 -4.97 2.19
C VAL A 33 7.12 -3.53 1.83
N ILE A 34 7.88 -2.53 2.29
CA ILE A 34 7.54 -1.12 2.06
C ILE A 34 8.65 -0.47 1.25
N SER A 35 8.53 -0.61 -0.08
CA SER A 35 9.46 0.04 -1.01
C SER A 35 9.19 1.56 -1.08
N ILE A 36 7.96 2.00 -0.79
CA ILE A 36 7.52 3.38 -0.94
C ILE A 36 7.25 4.01 0.42
N LYS A 37 8.01 5.06 0.76
CA LYS A 37 7.72 5.90 1.93
C LYS A 37 6.60 6.89 1.63
N LEU A 38 5.70 7.11 2.58
CA LEU A 38 4.66 8.13 2.46
C LEU A 38 5.28 9.52 2.43
N ASP A 39 5.10 10.25 1.32
CA ASP A 39 5.63 11.61 1.09
C ASP A 39 4.55 12.69 1.07
N GLY A 40 3.29 12.29 1.27
CA GLY A 40 2.12 13.16 1.27
C GLY A 40 1.40 13.25 -0.06
N THR A 41 1.96 12.72 -1.14
CA THR A 41 1.33 12.68 -2.48
C THR A 41 0.86 11.28 -2.86
N ASN A 42 1.52 10.26 -2.31
CA ASN A 42 1.41 8.85 -2.71
C ASN A 42 0.59 7.99 -1.73
N PHE A 43 -0.35 8.59 -0.97
CA PHE A 43 -1.10 7.89 0.09
C PHE A 43 -1.80 6.60 -0.39
N LEU A 44 -2.40 6.60 -1.58
CA LEU A 44 -3.06 5.41 -2.11
C LEU A 44 -2.08 4.27 -2.40
N SER A 45 -0.95 4.57 -3.03
CA SER A 45 0.11 3.58 -3.30
C SER A 45 0.71 3.02 -2.01
N TRP A 46 0.99 3.91 -1.06
CA TRP A 46 1.54 3.55 0.26
C TRP A 46 0.57 2.66 1.05
N SER A 47 -0.70 3.07 1.17
CA SER A 47 -1.70 2.30 1.91
C SER A 47 -1.99 0.95 1.25
N ALA A 48 -1.93 0.86 -0.09
CA ALA A 48 -2.07 -0.40 -0.81
C ALA A 48 -0.96 -1.42 -0.53
N GLN A 49 0.24 -0.99 -0.10
CA GLN A 49 1.32 -1.91 0.31
C GLN A 49 1.16 -2.39 1.77
N LEU A 50 0.71 -1.52 2.66
CA LEU A 50 0.53 -1.84 4.08
C LEU A 50 -0.72 -2.69 4.37
N LEU A 51 -1.82 -2.47 3.63
CA LEU A 51 -3.07 -3.21 3.87
C LEU A 51 -2.93 -4.73 3.73
N PRO A 52 -2.30 -5.28 2.66
CA PRO A 52 -2.04 -6.72 2.56
C PRO A 52 -1.17 -7.24 3.70
N LEU A 53 -0.18 -6.46 4.15
CA LEU A 53 0.69 -6.81 5.28
C LEU A 53 -0.12 -6.93 6.58
N PHE A 54 -0.97 -5.95 6.90
CA PHE A 54 -1.80 -6.04 8.10
C PHE A 54 -2.76 -7.24 8.04
N ARG A 55 -3.30 -7.55 6.86
CA ARG A 55 -4.19 -8.70 6.67
C ARG A 55 -3.47 -10.03 6.80
N SER A 56 -2.26 -10.18 6.24
CA SER A 56 -1.53 -11.45 6.29
C SER A 56 -1.13 -11.84 7.72
N TYR A 57 -0.90 -10.86 8.59
CA TYR A 57 -0.61 -11.07 10.02
C TYR A 57 -1.86 -11.04 10.92
N GLY A 58 -3.07 -10.87 10.36
CA GLY A 58 -4.31 -10.79 11.13
C GLY A 58 -4.41 -9.56 12.03
N LEU A 59 -3.72 -8.47 11.68
CA LEU A 59 -3.61 -7.24 12.47
C LEU A 59 -4.61 -6.14 12.04
N MET A 60 -5.36 -6.36 10.96
CA MET A 60 -6.29 -5.37 10.41
C MET A 60 -7.33 -4.89 11.45
N GLY A 61 -7.77 -5.80 12.33
CA GLY A 61 -8.80 -5.48 13.32
C GLY A 61 -8.40 -4.39 14.31
N ILE A 62 -7.10 -4.25 14.60
CA ILE A 62 -6.57 -3.18 15.46
C ILE A 62 -6.63 -1.84 14.72
N VAL A 63 -6.30 -1.84 13.43
CA VAL A 63 -6.23 -0.62 12.59
C VAL A 63 -7.61 -0.07 12.28
N ASP A 64 -8.58 -0.92 11.92
CA ASP A 64 -9.96 -0.47 11.66
C ASP A 64 -10.77 -0.28 12.96
N GLY A 65 -10.34 -0.91 14.05
CA GLY A 65 -10.95 -0.83 15.37
C GLY A 65 -12.03 -1.87 15.63
N SER A 66 -12.13 -2.91 14.80
CA SER A 66 -12.96 -4.09 15.07
C SER A 66 -12.40 -4.98 16.19
N GLU A 67 -11.09 -4.88 16.49
CA GLU A 67 -10.42 -5.45 17.67
C GLU A 67 -10.04 -4.29 18.64
N PRO A 68 -10.98 -3.82 19.48
CA PRO A 68 -10.71 -2.72 20.42
C PRO A 68 -9.76 -3.15 21.54
N SER A 69 -9.08 -2.17 22.13
CA SER A 69 -8.16 -2.41 23.25
C SER A 69 -8.89 -3.03 24.46
N PRO A 70 -8.44 -4.19 24.97
CA PRO A 70 -8.97 -4.78 26.20
C PRO A 70 -8.74 -3.87 27.41
N SER A 71 -9.52 -4.08 28.48
CA SER A 71 -9.28 -3.39 29.75
C SER A 71 -7.88 -3.67 30.27
N LYS A 72 -7.16 -2.59 30.63
CA LYS A 72 -5.77 -2.64 31.13
C LYS A 72 -5.61 -3.50 32.39
N PHE A 73 -6.65 -3.54 33.23
CA PHE A 73 -6.70 -4.32 34.46
C PHE A 73 -7.97 -5.17 34.46
N CYS A 74 -7.88 -6.43 34.91
CA CYS A 74 -9.04 -7.34 34.97
C CYS A 74 -9.96 -7.07 36.17
N SER A 75 -9.45 -6.41 37.21
CA SER A 75 -10.16 -6.11 38.46
C SER A 75 -9.53 -4.92 39.18
N THR A 76 -10.24 -4.34 40.14
CA THR A 76 -9.74 -3.24 41.00
C THR A 76 -8.57 -3.69 41.89
N GLU A 77 -8.55 -4.96 42.30
CA GLU A 77 -7.42 -5.56 43.02
C GLU A 77 -6.16 -5.60 42.15
N HIS A 78 -6.29 -6.06 40.90
CA HIS A 78 -5.17 -6.06 39.93
C HIS A 78 -4.68 -4.65 39.63
N GLN A 79 -5.57 -3.66 39.57
CA GLN A 79 -5.18 -2.25 39.42
C GLN A 79 -4.34 -1.76 40.61
N THR A 80 -4.73 -2.11 41.83
CA THR A 80 -4.02 -1.71 43.07
C THR A 80 -2.65 -2.40 43.16
N GLN A 81 -2.54 -3.62 42.65
CA GLN A 81 -1.30 -4.40 42.60
C GLN A 81 -0.44 -4.12 41.35
N GLY A 82 -0.93 -3.33 40.39
CA GLY A 82 -0.24 -3.04 39.13
C GLY A 82 -0.18 -4.23 38.14
N VAL A 83 -1.02 -5.25 38.33
CA VAL A 83 -1.05 -6.45 37.49
C VAL A 83 -1.86 -6.19 36.21
N LEU A 84 -1.17 -6.17 35.06
CA LEU A 84 -1.82 -5.94 33.77
C LEU A 84 -2.60 -7.18 33.30
N ASN A 85 -3.68 -6.92 32.57
CA ASN A 85 -4.37 -7.95 31.82
C ASN A 85 -3.45 -8.52 30.72
N SER A 86 -3.31 -9.84 30.66
CA SER A 86 -2.52 -10.52 29.63
C SER A 86 -3.00 -10.18 28.21
N ASP A 87 -4.32 -10.09 28.01
CA ASP A 87 -4.90 -9.77 26.70
C ASP A 87 -4.58 -8.33 26.29
N TYR A 88 -4.56 -7.40 27.25
CA TYR A 88 -4.14 -6.03 27.02
C TYR A 88 -2.67 -5.96 26.62
N VAL A 89 -1.79 -6.73 27.27
CA VAL A 89 -0.36 -6.77 26.94
C VAL A 89 -0.13 -7.28 25.52
N VAL A 90 -0.82 -8.35 25.12
CA VAL A 90 -0.74 -8.90 23.76
C VAL A 90 -1.29 -7.91 22.74
N TRP A 91 -2.44 -7.30 23.00
CA TRP A 91 -3.03 -6.29 22.13
C TRP A 91 -2.10 -5.08 21.97
N GLN A 92 -1.52 -4.58 23.08
CA GLN A 92 -0.59 -3.46 23.08
C GLN A 92 0.67 -3.79 22.27
N TYR A 93 1.20 -5.00 22.39
CA TYR A 93 2.34 -5.44 21.59
C TYR A 93 2.04 -5.42 20.08
N LYS A 94 0.86 -5.92 19.68
CA LYS A 94 0.41 -5.87 18.29
C LYS A 94 0.24 -4.42 17.81
N ASP A 95 -0.46 -3.58 18.56
CA ASP A 95 -0.69 -2.16 18.22
C ASP A 95 0.62 -1.39 18.04
N GLN A 96 1.56 -1.54 18.99
CA GLN A 96 2.86 -0.86 18.91
C GLN A 96 3.75 -1.40 17.79
N THR A 97 3.62 -2.68 17.44
CA THR A 97 4.26 -3.25 16.25
C THR A 97 3.76 -2.56 14.99
N ILE A 98 2.43 -2.46 14.82
CA ILE A 98 1.82 -1.79 13.66
C ILE A 98 2.23 -0.31 13.63
N LEU A 99 2.21 0.37 14.78
CA LEU A 99 2.62 1.77 14.88
C LEU A 99 4.09 1.95 14.45
N GLY A 100 4.99 1.07 14.89
CA GLY A 100 6.38 1.05 14.44
C GLY A 100 6.52 0.82 12.92
N TRP A 101 5.68 -0.04 12.34
CA TRP A 101 5.64 -0.25 10.89
C TRP A 101 5.15 0.99 10.14
N ILE A 102 4.10 1.64 10.63
CA ILE A 102 3.61 2.91 10.09
C ILE A 102 4.71 3.95 10.14
N ILE A 103 5.31 4.20 11.32
CA ILE A 103 6.36 5.22 11.50
C ILE A 103 7.56 4.97 10.57
N SER A 104 8.04 3.72 10.48
CA SER A 104 9.19 3.38 9.62
C SER A 104 8.91 3.56 8.13
N SER A 105 7.63 3.51 7.74
CA SER A 105 7.16 3.74 6.37
C SER A 105 6.93 5.22 6.00
N LEU A 106 7.16 6.16 6.91
CA LEU A 106 6.95 7.59 6.63
C LEU A 106 8.23 8.26 6.15
N SER A 107 8.09 9.24 5.25
CA SER A 107 9.14 10.21 5.02
C SER A 107 9.27 11.18 6.21
N PRO A 108 10.46 11.77 6.45
CA PRO A 108 10.65 12.73 7.54
C PRO A 108 9.65 13.88 7.54
N ALA A 109 9.21 14.33 6.35
CA ALA A 109 8.23 15.41 6.21
C ALA A 109 6.85 15.03 6.77
N VAL A 110 6.46 13.75 6.68
CA VAL A 110 5.13 13.26 7.06
C VAL A 110 5.05 12.84 8.52
N VAL A 111 6.17 12.42 9.14
CA VAL A 111 6.22 11.95 10.54
C VAL A 111 5.60 12.95 11.52
N SER A 112 5.79 14.26 11.28
CA SER A 112 5.21 15.33 12.11
C SER A 112 3.68 15.26 12.24
N THR A 113 2.99 14.68 11.25
CA THR A 113 1.52 14.54 11.22
C THR A 113 0.99 13.62 12.30
N ILE A 114 1.80 12.67 12.78
CA ILE A 114 1.39 11.67 13.77
C ILE A 114 2.09 11.85 15.12
N TYR A 115 2.75 13.00 15.34
CA TYR A 115 3.43 13.28 16.60
C TYR A 115 2.43 13.25 17.78
N GLY A 116 2.77 12.50 18.83
CA GLY A 116 1.92 12.35 20.01
C GLY A 116 0.74 11.39 19.85
N LEU A 117 0.58 10.72 18.70
CA LEU A 117 -0.41 9.66 18.53
C LEU A 117 0.16 8.33 19.04
N GLU A 118 -0.44 7.80 20.11
CA GLU A 118 0.09 6.64 20.82
C GLU A 118 -0.37 5.29 20.27
N THR A 119 -1.38 5.26 19.37
CA THR A 119 -1.92 4.03 18.81
C THR A 119 -1.83 4.00 17.30
N SER A 120 -1.67 2.80 16.75
CA SER A 120 -1.62 2.57 15.30
C SER A 120 -2.88 3.05 14.59
N ARG A 121 -4.04 2.86 15.21
CA ARG A 121 -5.34 3.33 14.71
C ARG A 121 -5.40 4.84 14.58
N LEU A 122 -4.99 5.58 15.61
CA LEU A 122 -4.98 7.05 15.56
C LEU A 122 -4.04 7.55 14.46
N ALA A 123 -2.84 6.97 14.37
CA ALA A 123 -1.89 7.31 13.31
C ALA A 123 -2.47 7.02 11.92
N TRP A 124 -3.05 5.84 11.69
CA TRP A 124 -3.66 5.46 10.42
C TRP A 124 -4.79 6.40 10.01
N GLN A 125 -5.68 6.75 10.95
CA GLN A 125 -6.78 7.68 10.71
C GLN A 125 -6.29 9.09 10.41
N ALA A 126 -5.31 9.59 11.15
CA ALA A 126 -4.76 10.93 10.94
C ALA A 126 -4.09 11.05 9.55
N LEU A 127 -3.30 10.05 9.15
CA LEU A 127 -2.69 9.99 7.83
C LEU A 127 -3.74 9.90 6.72
N GLY A 128 -4.77 9.05 6.91
CA GLY A 128 -5.89 8.95 5.99
C GLY A 128 -6.64 10.27 5.83
N ALA A 129 -7.01 10.92 6.92
CA ALA A 129 -7.70 12.20 6.89
C ALA A 129 -6.87 13.29 6.20
N ARG A 130 -5.56 13.33 6.46
CA ARG A 130 -4.66 14.36 5.93
C ARG A 130 -4.33 14.15 4.45
N PHE A 131 -4.10 12.92 4.01
CA PHE A 131 -3.53 12.65 2.70
C PHE A 131 -4.46 11.89 1.74
N ALA A 132 -5.49 11.19 2.21
CA ALA A 132 -6.38 10.46 1.31
C ALA A 132 -7.21 11.39 0.41
N ALA A 133 -7.85 12.43 0.98
CA ALA A 133 -8.69 13.35 0.21
C ALA A 133 -7.90 14.21 -0.79
N PRO A 134 -6.71 14.78 -0.43
CA PRO A 134 -5.85 15.42 -1.43
C PRO A 134 -5.34 14.45 -2.50
N SER A 135 -4.97 13.22 -2.15
CA SER A 135 -4.54 12.23 -3.14
C SER A 135 -5.66 11.86 -4.11
N THR A 136 -6.89 11.64 -3.64
CA THR A 136 -8.04 11.36 -4.52
C THR A 136 -8.44 12.57 -5.35
N SER A 137 -8.45 13.77 -4.77
CA SER A 137 -8.75 15.02 -5.48
C SER A 137 -7.71 15.31 -6.56
N ARG A 138 -6.41 15.07 -6.27
CA ARG A 138 -5.32 15.19 -7.25
C ARG A 138 -5.50 14.19 -8.40
N ILE A 139 -5.83 12.93 -8.10
CA ILE A 139 -6.13 11.94 -9.15
C ILE A 139 -7.31 12.40 -10.02
N SER A 140 -8.42 12.84 -9.41
CA SER A 140 -9.58 13.35 -10.14
C SER A 140 -9.25 14.58 -10.99
N LEU A 141 -8.40 15.48 -10.48
CA LEU A 141 -7.95 16.65 -11.21
C LEU A 141 -7.08 16.27 -12.42
N ILE A 142 -6.10 15.38 -12.26
CA ILE A 142 -5.24 14.94 -13.35
C ILE A 142 -6.07 14.20 -14.42
N LYS A 143 -6.97 13.29 -14.01
CA LYS A 143 -7.90 12.63 -14.94
C LYS A 143 -8.77 13.62 -15.70
N ARG A 144 -9.30 14.64 -15.02
CA ARG A 144 -10.09 15.69 -15.68
C ARG A 144 -9.25 16.47 -16.68
N LYS A 145 -8.03 16.88 -16.30
CA LYS A 145 -7.09 17.56 -17.20
C LYS A 145 -6.83 16.73 -18.45
N LEU A 146 -6.54 15.44 -18.29
CA LEU A 146 -6.30 14.51 -19.40
C LEU A 146 -7.50 14.40 -20.33
N GLN A 147 -8.70 14.21 -19.79
CA GLN A 147 -9.95 14.11 -20.57
C GLN A 147 -10.31 15.41 -21.30
N SER A 148 -9.99 16.57 -20.71
CA SER A 148 -10.26 17.88 -21.29
C SER A 148 -9.13 18.40 -22.18
N LEU A 149 -8.01 17.70 -22.26
CA LEU A 149 -6.85 18.16 -23.02
C LEU A 149 -7.18 18.06 -24.50
N GLN A 150 -7.04 19.18 -25.19
CA GLN A 150 -7.29 19.32 -26.61
C GLN A 150 -6.02 19.88 -27.25
N GLN A 151 -5.65 19.34 -28.40
CA GLN A 151 -4.50 19.81 -29.17
C GLN A 151 -4.66 21.29 -29.51
N GLY A 152 -5.86 21.71 -29.93
CA GLY A 152 -6.14 23.11 -30.28
C GLY A 152 -5.12 23.64 -31.29
N SER A 153 -4.42 24.72 -30.92
CA SER A 153 -3.35 25.34 -31.72
C SER A 153 -1.94 24.83 -31.39
N MET A 154 -1.80 23.82 -30.53
CA MET A 154 -0.51 23.24 -30.16
C MET A 154 0.04 22.41 -31.33
N GLN A 155 1.37 22.37 -31.45
CA GLN A 155 2.03 21.39 -32.31
C GLN A 155 1.74 19.97 -31.80
N CYS A 156 1.69 18.99 -32.70
CA CYS A 156 1.37 17.60 -32.36
C CYS A 156 2.29 17.06 -31.26
N GLN A 157 3.61 17.27 -31.39
CA GLN A 157 4.59 16.88 -30.37
C GLN A 157 4.29 17.49 -28.99
N GLN A 158 4.00 18.80 -28.93
CA GLN A 158 3.72 19.48 -27.66
C GLN A 158 2.46 18.95 -26.99
N PHE A 159 1.45 18.60 -27.78
CA PHE A 159 0.22 17.98 -27.29
C PHE A 159 0.50 16.57 -26.73
N LEU A 160 1.29 15.76 -27.45
CA LEU A 160 1.68 14.42 -27.02
C LEU A 160 2.52 14.45 -25.74
N ASP A 161 3.47 15.39 -25.63
CA ASP A 161 4.28 15.59 -24.42
C ASP A 161 3.39 15.94 -23.21
N ALA A 162 2.38 16.80 -23.41
CA ALA A 162 1.43 17.18 -22.36
C ALA A 162 0.57 15.97 -21.91
N VAL A 163 0.09 15.15 -22.86
CA VAL A 163 -0.63 13.90 -22.57
C VAL A 163 0.26 12.95 -21.76
N LYS A 164 1.50 12.73 -22.21
CA LYS A 164 2.45 11.82 -21.56
C LYS A 164 2.80 12.28 -20.15
N SER A 165 3.01 13.58 -19.95
CA SER A 165 3.26 14.16 -18.63
C SER A 165 2.11 13.87 -17.65
N LEU A 166 0.85 14.00 -18.08
CA LEU A 166 -0.31 13.70 -17.23
C LEU A 166 -0.43 12.20 -16.92
N ALA A 167 -0.11 11.33 -17.88
CA ALA A 167 -0.07 9.89 -17.67
C ALA A 167 1.04 9.49 -16.67
N ASP A 168 2.20 10.12 -16.75
CA ASP A 168 3.31 9.91 -15.81
C ASP A 168 2.96 10.41 -14.40
N GLU A 169 2.29 11.56 -14.28
CA GLU A 169 1.77 12.02 -12.99
C GLU A 169 0.76 11.04 -12.37
N LEU A 170 -0.11 10.44 -13.20
CA LEU A 170 -1.06 9.42 -12.78
C LEU A 170 -0.35 8.14 -12.31
N SER A 171 0.68 7.71 -13.04
CA SER A 171 1.52 6.57 -12.67
C SER A 171 2.23 6.82 -11.33
N ALA A 172 2.79 8.02 -11.14
CA ALA A 172 3.48 8.41 -9.91
C ALA A 172 2.58 8.38 -8.66
N VAL A 173 1.28 8.66 -8.80
CA VAL A 173 0.29 8.57 -7.71
C VAL A 173 -0.37 7.19 -7.60
N GLY A 174 0.16 6.17 -8.28
CA GLY A 174 -0.30 4.78 -8.22
C GLY A 174 -1.59 4.50 -8.97
N LYS A 175 -1.92 5.33 -9.98
CA LYS A 175 -3.07 5.15 -10.86
C LYS A 175 -2.64 5.18 -12.33
N PRO A 176 -1.74 4.27 -12.77
CA PRO A 176 -1.32 4.22 -14.16
C PRO A 176 -2.55 4.07 -15.08
N ILE A 177 -2.42 4.63 -16.29
CA ILE A 177 -3.42 4.52 -17.35
C ILE A 177 -2.92 3.52 -18.38
N ASP A 178 -3.81 2.65 -18.86
CA ASP A 178 -3.49 1.69 -19.90
C ASP A 178 -3.27 2.39 -21.24
N ASP A 179 -2.37 1.86 -22.06
CA ASP A 179 -2.02 2.45 -23.36
C ASP A 179 -3.26 2.64 -24.25
N SER A 180 -4.22 1.73 -24.23
CA SER A 180 -5.47 1.85 -25.01
C SER A 180 -6.30 3.09 -24.62
N ASP A 181 -6.42 3.36 -23.32
CA ASP A 181 -7.18 4.48 -22.79
C ASP A 181 -6.43 5.80 -23.02
N LEU A 182 -5.10 5.76 -22.94
CA LEU A 182 -4.25 6.90 -23.22
C LEU A 182 -4.30 7.28 -24.72
N ILE A 183 -4.23 6.28 -25.61
CA ILE A 183 -4.39 6.47 -27.06
C ILE A 183 -5.78 7.04 -27.36
N LEU A 184 -6.84 6.50 -26.77
CA LEU A 184 -8.20 7.02 -26.94
C LEU A 184 -8.31 8.49 -26.49
N SER A 185 -7.62 8.85 -25.41
CA SER A 185 -7.55 10.24 -24.93
C SER A 185 -6.88 11.16 -25.96
N VAL A 186 -5.79 10.70 -26.62
CA VAL A 186 -5.16 11.44 -27.71
C VAL A 186 -6.12 11.60 -28.89
N LEU A 187 -6.73 10.51 -29.37
CA LEU A 187 -7.63 10.53 -30.53
C LEU A 187 -8.80 11.51 -30.35
N ASN A 188 -9.33 11.61 -29.14
CA ASN A 188 -10.43 12.54 -28.80
C ASN A 188 -9.97 13.99 -28.62
N GLY A 189 -8.67 14.23 -28.44
CA GLY A 189 -8.09 15.56 -28.24
C GLY A 189 -7.42 16.13 -29.49
N LEU A 190 -7.16 15.31 -30.52
CA LEU A 190 -6.58 15.78 -31.78
C LEU A 190 -7.50 16.78 -32.47
N ASN A 191 -6.89 17.79 -33.11
CA ASN A 191 -7.64 18.79 -33.85
C ASN A 191 -8.07 18.26 -35.24
N SER A 192 -8.81 19.08 -35.99
CA SER A 192 -9.42 18.67 -37.25
C SER A 192 -8.42 18.31 -38.36
N SER A 193 -7.15 18.72 -38.30
CA SER A 193 -6.17 18.34 -39.34
C SER A 193 -5.83 16.85 -39.30
N PHE A 194 -6.10 16.17 -38.19
CA PHE A 194 -5.83 14.74 -38.01
C PHE A 194 -7.07 13.85 -38.20
N HIS A 195 -8.20 14.38 -38.67
CA HIS A 195 -9.42 13.58 -38.83
C HIS A 195 -9.25 12.35 -39.75
N SER A 196 -8.45 12.46 -40.81
CA SER A 196 -8.16 11.32 -41.71
C SER A 196 -7.35 10.24 -40.99
N PHE A 197 -6.35 10.63 -40.19
CA PHE A 197 -5.60 9.71 -39.33
C PHE A 197 -6.53 9.02 -38.32
N VAL A 198 -7.33 9.78 -37.58
CA VAL A 198 -8.27 9.24 -36.57
C VAL A 198 -9.23 8.24 -37.19
N THR A 199 -9.81 8.56 -38.35
CA THR A 199 -10.74 7.66 -39.07
C THR A 199 -10.05 6.37 -39.50
N THR A 200 -8.85 6.49 -40.07
CA THR A 200 -8.05 5.34 -40.52
C THR A 200 -7.67 4.45 -39.34
N TYR A 201 -7.22 5.05 -38.24
CA TYR A 201 -6.88 4.34 -37.01
C TYR A 201 -8.09 3.62 -36.43
N MET A 202 -9.23 4.28 -36.25
CA MET A 202 -10.43 3.64 -35.70
C MET A 202 -10.98 2.49 -36.56
N LEU A 203 -10.77 2.54 -37.88
CA LEU A 203 -11.20 1.50 -38.81
C LEU A 203 -10.25 0.30 -38.84
N LEU A 204 -8.94 0.53 -38.71
CA LEU A 204 -7.89 -0.50 -38.83
C LEU A 204 -7.42 -1.08 -37.47
N ALA A 205 -7.50 -0.32 -36.38
CA ALA A 205 -6.90 -0.68 -35.10
C ALA A 205 -7.73 -1.65 -34.25
N LYS A 206 -8.85 -2.18 -34.75
CA LYS A 206 -9.72 -3.12 -34.02
C LYS A 206 -9.06 -4.47 -33.67
N GLU A 207 -7.93 -4.81 -34.28
CA GLU A 207 -7.32 -6.15 -34.19
C GLU A 207 -5.94 -6.19 -33.49
N LYS A 208 -5.31 -5.05 -33.17
CA LYS A 208 -3.94 -5.02 -32.62
C LYS A 208 -3.85 -4.20 -31.33
N SER A 209 -3.34 -4.80 -30.25
CA SER A 209 -2.89 -4.06 -29.08
C SER A 209 -1.62 -3.26 -29.48
N MET A 210 -1.76 -1.95 -29.59
CA MET A 210 -0.66 -1.03 -29.92
C MET A 210 -0.15 -0.36 -28.63
N SER A 211 1.17 -0.27 -28.48
CA SER A 211 1.76 0.48 -27.38
C SER A 211 1.63 1.99 -27.61
N PHE A 212 1.60 2.79 -26.55
CA PHE A 212 1.56 4.25 -26.69
C PHE A 212 2.78 4.79 -27.46
N SER A 213 3.95 4.15 -27.33
CA SER A 213 5.16 4.53 -28.05
C SER A 213 5.04 4.33 -29.56
N ASP A 214 4.46 3.21 -30.00
CA ASP A 214 4.27 2.92 -31.43
C ASP A 214 3.25 3.88 -32.03
N PHE A 215 2.13 4.08 -31.33
CA PHE A 215 1.10 5.04 -31.72
C PHE A 215 1.66 6.46 -31.85
N HIS A 216 2.47 6.89 -30.89
CA HIS A 216 3.11 8.20 -30.90
C HIS A 216 4.00 8.37 -32.14
N ALA A 217 4.78 7.34 -32.52
CA ALA A 217 5.60 7.39 -33.72
C ALA A 217 4.76 7.45 -35.01
N GLU A 218 3.69 6.66 -35.12
CA GLU A 218 2.79 6.70 -36.28
C GLU A 218 2.11 8.06 -36.46
N LEU A 219 1.64 8.66 -35.37
CA LEU A 219 0.98 9.96 -35.39
C LEU A 219 1.94 11.08 -35.80
N LEU A 220 3.19 11.06 -35.33
CA LEU A 220 4.21 12.02 -35.77
C LEU A 220 4.62 11.83 -37.22
N ASN A 221 4.72 10.59 -37.69
CA ASN A 221 4.99 10.33 -39.11
C ASN A 221 3.87 10.90 -39.99
N PHE A 222 2.61 10.83 -39.54
CA PHE A 222 1.49 11.44 -40.23
C PHE A 222 1.57 12.98 -40.23
N ASP A 223 1.99 13.61 -39.13
CA ASP A 223 2.15 15.08 -39.04
C ASP A 223 3.24 15.63 -39.99
N LEU A 224 4.20 14.79 -40.39
CA LEU A 224 5.29 15.14 -41.30
C LEU A 224 4.95 14.96 -42.79
N MET A 225 3.81 14.35 -43.12
CA MET A 225 3.36 14.08 -44.51
C MET A 225 2.45 15.18 -45.05
#